data_AF-A0A973EPE2-F1
#
_entry.id   AF-A0A973EPE2-F1
#
_cell.length_a   1.000
_cell.length_b   1.000
_cell.length_c   1.000
_cell.angle_alpha   90.00
_cell.angle_beta   90.00
_cell.angle_gamma   90.00
#
_symmetry.space_group_name_H-M   'P 1'
#
loop_
_entity.id
_entity.type
_entity.pdbx_description
1 polymer ?
#
loop_
_entity_poly.entity_id
_entity_poly.type
_entity_poly.pdbx_seq_one_letter_code
_entity_poly.pdbx_strand_id
1 'polypeptide(L)'
;MNDKSVQEPSDIDIVQRVNDGDTEAFGLLVDRYGDAVGRIVARHVPSESVEEVTHDVFVSIYRSLPTFGARSPFGRWISSIAVRGCHDFWRKHYRKREVSLSSLTEDHQGWLDVLLADDSREVFERQAAQREAREVLEYALDRLSADDRMIVTLVHLDGLSVRETADLLGWSSVRVKVRAHRSRQRMKKMIMELVEERRKTSDEGTS
;
A
#
# COMPACT_ATOMS: atom_id res chain seq x y z
N MET A 1 12.42 43.42 24.43
CA MET A 1 13.01 42.15 23.94
C MET A 1 12.22 41.74 22.71
N ASN A 2 12.87 41.64 21.55
CA ASN A 2 12.20 41.31 20.30
C ASN A 2 11.99 39.80 20.26
N ASP A 3 10.75 39.36 20.46
CA ASP A 3 10.32 37.98 20.26
C ASP A 3 10.36 37.69 18.75
N LYS A 4 11.51 37.19 18.28
CA LYS A 4 11.61 36.65 16.93
C LYS A 4 10.89 35.31 16.96
N SER A 5 9.60 35.32 16.65
CA SER A 5 8.89 34.13 16.19
C SER A 5 9.69 33.55 15.02
N VAL A 6 10.48 32.50 15.27
CA VAL A 6 11.22 31.80 14.23
C VAL A 6 10.17 31.12 13.36
N GLN A 7 9.83 31.75 12.24
CA GLN A 7 8.96 31.16 11.23
C GLN A 7 9.59 29.84 10.80
N GLU A 8 8.87 28.73 10.95
CA GLU A 8 9.36 27.46 10.43
C GLU A 8 9.64 27.58 8.92
N PRO A 9 10.78 27.05 8.43
CA PRO A 9 11.12 27.15 7.02
C PRO A 9 10.08 26.42 6.16
N SER A 10 9.76 27.02 5.01
CA SER A 10 8.82 26.41 4.06
C SER A 10 9.42 25.15 3.44
N ASP A 11 8.58 24.28 2.87
CA ASP A 11 9.08 23.09 2.16
C ASP A 11 10.07 23.46 1.06
N ILE A 12 9.83 24.57 0.36
CA ILE A 12 10.68 25.05 -0.73
C ILE A 12 12.05 25.48 -0.20
N ASP A 13 12.09 26.20 0.93
CA ASP A 13 13.35 26.64 1.56
C ASP A 13 14.18 25.43 1.99
N ILE A 14 13.53 24.42 2.59
CA ILE A 14 14.20 23.20 3.02
C ILE A 14 14.75 22.44 1.80
N VAL A 15 13.95 22.29 0.73
CA VAL A 15 14.39 21.63 -0.51
C VAL A 15 15.60 22.33 -1.13
N GLN A 16 15.60 23.66 -1.18
CA GLN A 16 16.73 24.43 -1.72
C GLN A 16 18.00 24.20 -0.91
N ARG A 17 17.92 24.29 0.43
CA ARG A 17 19.06 24.00 1.31
C ARG A 17 19.63 22.60 1.07
N VAL A 18 18.78 21.58 0.98
CA VAL A 18 19.22 20.21 0.71
C VAL A 18 19.91 20.10 -0.65
N ASN A 19 19.34 20.72 -1.69
CA ASN A 19 19.96 20.72 -3.03
C ASN A 19 21.30 21.49 -3.07
N ASP A 20 21.47 22.49 -2.21
CA ASP A 20 22.71 23.28 -2.06
C ASP A 20 23.77 22.57 -1.18
N GLY A 21 23.47 21.36 -0.67
CA GLY A 21 24.40 20.50 0.05
C GLY A 21 24.23 20.47 1.58
N ASP A 22 23.25 21.19 2.13
CA ASP A 22 22.87 21.09 3.54
C ASP A 22 22.02 19.83 3.75
N THR A 23 22.70 18.68 3.89
CA THR A 23 22.05 17.37 4.02
C THR A 23 21.28 17.23 5.33
N GLU A 24 21.65 17.96 6.39
CA GLU A 24 20.94 17.96 7.67
C GLU A 24 19.54 18.56 7.57
N ALA A 25 19.35 19.53 6.65
CA ALA A 25 18.03 20.11 6.39
C ALA A 25 16.99 19.07 5.93
N PHE A 26 17.42 17.92 5.39
CA PHE A 26 16.49 16.84 5.00
C PHE A 26 15.72 16.27 6.20
N GLY A 27 16.32 16.27 7.39
CA GLY A 27 15.67 15.80 8.62
C GLY A 27 14.35 16.52 8.89
N LEU A 28 14.27 17.83 8.58
CA LEU A 28 13.05 18.62 8.72
C LEU A 28 11.90 18.12 7.83
N LEU A 29 12.21 17.57 6.64
CA LEU A 29 11.20 16.97 5.77
C LEU A 29 10.78 15.59 6.28
N VAL A 30 11.71 14.82 6.85
CA VAL A 30 11.41 13.53 7.48
C VAL A 30 10.47 13.75 8.67
N ASP A 31 10.78 14.70 9.55
CA ASP A 31 9.94 15.03 10.71
C ASP A 31 8.54 15.50 10.28
N ARG A 32 8.47 16.36 9.24
CA ARG A 32 7.20 16.93 8.76
C ARG A 32 6.32 15.93 8.03
N TYR A 33 6.90 14.97 7.31
CA TYR A 33 6.14 14.06 6.42
C TYR A 33 6.19 12.59 6.83
N GLY A 34 6.96 12.22 7.85
CA GLY A 34 7.13 10.85 8.34
C GLY A 34 5.81 10.12 8.54
N ASP A 35 4.92 10.71 9.34
CA ASP A 35 3.60 10.13 9.64
C ASP A 35 2.69 10.02 8.41
N ALA A 36 2.76 10.98 7.50
CA ALA A 36 1.96 10.96 6.27
C ALA A 36 2.45 9.86 5.33
N VAL A 37 3.76 9.77 5.12
CA VAL A 37 4.40 8.73 4.30
C VAL A 37 4.18 7.35 4.91
N GLY A 38 4.43 7.20 6.21
CA GLY A 38 4.24 5.94 6.93
C GLY A 38 2.80 5.42 6.84
N ARG A 39 1.80 6.30 6.94
CA ARG A 39 0.39 5.93 6.74
C ARG A 39 0.08 5.47 5.31
N ILE A 40 0.65 6.14 4.29
CA ILE A 40 0.50 5.70 2.90
C ILE A 40 1.11 4.30 2.74
N VAL A 41 2.33 4.09 3.23
CA VAL A 41 3.03 2.81 3.12
C VAL A 41 2.27 1.71 3.85
N ALA A 42 1.90 1.92 5.12
CA ALA A 42 1.17 0.95 5.94
C ALA A 42 -0.17 0.51 5.35
N ARG A 43 -0.80 1.35 4.53
CA ARG A 43 -2.03 1.01 3.82
C ARG A 43 -1.82 0.07 2.64
N HIS A 44 -0.62 0.05 2.06
CA HIS A 44 -0.36 -0.58 0.75
C HIS A 44 0.64 -1.73 0.79
N VAL A 45 1.39 -1.92 1.88
CA VAL A 45 2.36 -3.01 2.05
C VAL A 45 2.10 -3.79 3.34
N PRO A 46 2.62 -5.03 3.48
CA PRO A 46 2.49 -5.81 4.70
C PRO A 46 3.12 -5.09 5.91
N SER A 47 2.56 -5.30 7.10
CA SER A 47 2.95 -4.61 8.34
C SER A 47 4.45 -4.70 8.63
N GLU A 48 5.04 -5.87 8.40
CA GLU A 48 6.44 -6.19 8.63
C GLU A 48 7.38 -5.49 7.64
N SER A 49 6.86 -5.02 6.50
CA SER A 49 7.62 -4.30 5.47
C SER A 49 7.50 -2.78 5.58
N VAL A 50 6.64 -2.25 6.47
CA VAL A 50 6.32 -0.82 6.51
C VAL A 50 7.55 0.03 6.81
N GLU A 51 8.36 -0.36 7.78
CA GLU A 51 9.56 0.38 8.20
C GLU A 51 10.59 0.44 7.06
N GLU A 52 10.92 -0.73 6.48
CA GLU A 52 11.86 -0.84 5.36
C GLU A 52 11.39 -0.05 4.14
N VAL A 53 10.12 -0.18 3.76
CA VAL A 53 9.57 0.54 2.59
C VAL A 53 9.51 2.04 2.84
N THR A 54 9.18 2.47 4.06
CA THR A 54 9.18 3.90 4.42
C THR A 54 10.58 4.49 4.30
N HIS A 55 11.61 3.76 4.76
CA HIS A 55 13.00 4.15 4.59
C HIS A 55 13.39 4.27 3.10
N ASP A 56 13.10 3.24 2.30
CA ASP A 56 13.33 3.22 0.85
C ASP A 56 12.64 4.42 0.14
N VAL A 57 11.44 4.77 0.59
CA VAL A 57 10.70 5.93 0.10
C VAL A 57 11.42 7.23 0.43
N PHE A 58 11.89 7.44 1.66
CA PHE A 58 12.62 8.66 2.03
C PHE A 58 13.97 8.77 1.29
N VAL A 59 14.68 7.67 1.08
CA VAL A 59 15.87 7.64 0.20
C VAL A 59 15.50 8.06 -1.23
N SER A 60 14.36 7.59 -1.73
CA SER A 60 13.87 7.94 -3.06
C SER A 60 13.45 9.42 -3.14
N ILE A 61 12.82 9.95 -2.09
CA ILE A 61 12.47 11.37 -1.97
C ILE A 61 13.74 12.21 -2.03
N TYR A 62 14.73 11.92 -1.17
CA TYR A 62 16.01 12.63 -1.13
C TYR A 62 16.68 12.70 -2.51
N ARG A 63 16.81 11.55 -3.19
CA ARG A 63 17.40 11.46 -4.54
C ARG A 63 16.59 12.20 -5.60
N SER A 64 15.29 12.39 -5.38
CA SER A 64 14.38 13.04 -6.33
C SER A 64 14.20 14.54 -6.06
N LEU A 65 14.70 15.08 -4.94
CA LEU A 65 14.55 16.49 -4.59
C LEU A 65 14.98 17.47 -5.71
N PRO A 66 16.06 17.24 -6.48
CA PRO A 66 16.42 18.13 -7.59
C PRO A 66 15.36 18.21 -8.70
N THR A 67 14.45 17.22 -8.78
CA THR A 67 13.37 17.19 -9.77
C THR A 67 12.11 17.93 -9.30
N PHE A 68 12.05 18.32 -8.02
CA PHE A 68 10.90 19.05 -7.48
C PHE A 68 10.90 20.49 -7.98
N GLY A 69 10.05 20.77 -8.97
CA GLY A 69 9.95 22.09 -9.60
C GLY A 69 8.84 22.99 -9.05
N ALA A 70 8.34 22.76 -7.83
CA ALA A 70 7.27 23.54 -7.19
C ALA A 70 5.97 23.75 -8.01
N ARG A 71 5.71 22.89 -9.01
CA ARG A 71 4.48 22.92 -9.84
C ARG A 71 3.26 22.29 -9.16
N SER A 72 3.47 21.56 -8.08
CA SER A 72 2.43 21.00 -7.23
C SER A 72 2.84 21.13 -5.76
N PRO A 73 1.88 21.13 -4.82
CA PRO A 73 2.21 21.11 -3.39
C PRO A 73 3.18 19.97 -3.06
N PHE A 74 4.17 20.25 -2.22
CA PHE A 74 5.23 19.30 -1.90
C PHE A 74 4.69 18.00 -1.29
N GLY A 75 3.71 18.09 -0.39
CA GLY A 75 3.02 16.92 0.16
C GLY A 75 2.38 16.00 -0.91
N ARG A 76 1.84 16.56 -2.00
CA ARG A 76 1.30 15.77 -3.12
C ARG A 76 2.43 15.08 -3.89
N TRP A 77 3.55 15.77 -4.10
CA TRP A 77 4.72 15.21 -4.77
C TRP A 77 5.35 14.06 -3.95
N ILE A 78 5.49 14.22 -2.63
CA ILE A 78 5.92 13.15 -1.72
C ILE A 78 4.95 11.97 -1.77
N SER A 79 3.64 12.22 -1.72
CA SER A 79 2.64 11.15 -1.78
C SER A 79 2.76 10.30 -3.04
N SER A 80 3.05 10.93 -4.19
CA SER A 80 3.33 10.21 -5.43
C SER A 80 4.58 9.33 -5.35
N ILE A 81 5.64 9.78 -4.67
CA ILE A 81 6.85 8.96 -4.47
C ILE A 81 6.56 7.79 -3.52
N ALA A 82 5.82 8.03 -2.43
CA ALA A 82 5.42 6.97 -1.49
C ALA A 82 4.59 5.87 -2.16
N VAL A 83 3.58 6.26 -2.95
CA VAL A 83 2.74 5.31 -3.72
C VAL A 83 3.57 4.53 -4.74
N ARG A 84 4.52 5.17 -5.43
CA ARG A 84 5.44 4.48 -6.34
C ARG A 84 6.40 3.55 -5.59
N GLY A 85 6.85 3.91 -4.39
CA GLY A 85 7.64 3.04 -3.52
C GLY A 85 6.88 1.76 -3.14
N CYS A 86 5.59 1.87 -2.83
CA CYS A 86 4.72 0.71 -2.58
C CYS A 86 4.58 -0.17 -3.83
N HIS A 87 4.42 0.45 -5.01
CA HIS A 87 4.39 -0.27 -6.28
C HIS A 87 5.71 -1.02 -6.55
N ASP A 88 6.84 -0.37 -6.29
CA ASP A 88 8.17 -0.96 -6.43
C ASP A 88 8.41 -2.12 -5.46
N PHE A 89 7.93 -2.02 -4.23
CA PHE A 89 7.91 -3.13 -3.27
C PHE A 89 7.20 -4.35 -3.88
N TRP A 90 5.97 -4.21 -4.38
CA TRP A 90 5.24 -5.33 -4.98
C TRP A 90 5.91 -5.88 -6.23
N ARG A 91 6.53 -5.02 -7.05
CA ARG A 91 7.30 -5.43 -8.22
C ARG A 91 8.51 -6.31 -7.83
N LYS A 92 9.22 -5.95 -6.75
CA LYS A 92 10.32 -6.75 -6.19
C LYS A 92 9.80 -8.05 -5.55
N HIS A 93 8.74 -7.96 -4.74
CA HIS A 93 8.15 -9.08 -4.00
C HIS A 93 7.66 -10.19 -4.95
N TYR A 94 6.92 -9.85 -6.00
CA TYR A 94 6.42 -10.85 -6.95
C TYR A 94 7.51 -11.44 -7.85
N ARG A 95 8.53 -10.67 -8.23
CA ARG A 95 9.73 -11.23 -8.91
C ARG A 95 10.45 -12.25 -8.05
N LYS A 96 10.59 -12.01 -6.74
CA LYS A 96 11.18 -12.98 -5.82
C LYS A 96 10.35 -14.26 -5.74
N ARG A 97 9.00 -14.17 -5.73
CA ARG A 97 8.11 -15.34 -5.75
C ARG A 97 8.22 -16.18 -7.03
N GLU A 98 8.35 -15.56 -8.20
CA GLU A 98 8.58 -16.30 -9.47
C GLU A 98 9.91 -17.07 -9.48
N VAL A 99 10.95 -16.55 -8.79
CA VAL A 99 12.25 -17.22 -8.64
C VAL A 99 12.26 -18.25 -7.49
N SER A 100 11.41 -18.06 -6.47
CA SER A 100 11.33 -18.87 -5.25
C SER A 100 10.29 -20.01 -5.31
N LEU A 101 9.85 -20.41 -6.50
CA LEU A 101 8.92 -21.53 -6.74
C LEU A 101 9.51 -22.93 -6.44
N SER A 102 10.52 -23.01 -5.56
CA SER A 102 11.11 -24.21 -4.97
C SER A 102 11.10 -24.21 -3.43
N SER A 103 10.37 -23.29 -2.78
CA SER A 103 10.29 -23.25 -1.31
C SER A 103 8.92 -22.75 -0.86
N LEU A 104 7.98 -23.68 -0.68
CA LEU A 104 6.76 -23.44 0.09
C LEU A 104 7.01 -24.02 1.48
N THR A 105 7.12 -23.15 2.48
CA THR A 105 7.09 -23.57 3.89
C THR A 105 5.70 -23.39 4.46
N GLU A 106 5.28 -24.44 5.17
CA GLU A 106 4.17 -24.46 6.11
C GLU A 106 4.38 -23.41 7.18
N ASP A 107 3.46 -22.46 7.29
CA ASP A 107 3.18 -21.79 8.55
C ASP A 107 1.92 -20.97 8.40
N HIS A 108 0.87 -21.36 9.13
CA HIS A 108 -0.12 -20.48 9.78
C HIS A 108 -1.11 -21.37 10.56
N GLN A 109 -0.65 -21.96 11.67
CA GLN A 109 -1.47 -22.77 12.60
C GLN A 109 -1.76 -22.05 13.94
N GLY A 110 -1.70 -20.71 13.98
CA GLY A 110 -1.76 -19.94 15.24
C GLY A 110 -3.08 -19.26 15.60
N TRP A 111 -4.19 -19.48 14.87
CA TRP A 111 -5.42 -18.69 15.04
C TRP A 111 -6.54 -19.34 15.87
N LEU A 112 -6.32 -20.53 16.45
CA LEU A 112 -7.37 -21.27 17.17
C LEU A 112 -7.60 -20.87 18.65
N ASP A 113 -6.67 -20.17 19.31
CA ASP A 113 -6.76 -19.96 20.77
C ASP A 113 -7.60 -18.74 21.21
N VAL A 114 -8.06 -17.91 20.27
CA VAL A 114 -8.89 -16.73 20.59
C VAL A 114 -10.39 -17.07 20.58
N LEU A 115 -10.77 -18.31 20.23
CA LEU A 115 -12.16 -18.72 20.03
C LEU A 115 -12.94 -19.05 21.32
N LEU A 116 -12.30 -19.04 22.51
CA LEU A 116 -12.87 -19.62 23.72
C LEU A 116 -13.18 -18.63 24.87
N ALA A 117 -13.50 -17.37 24.58
CA ALA A 117 -14.05 -16.44 25.59
C ALA A 117 -15.49 -16.03 25.23
N ASP A 118 -16.44 -16.50 26.03
CA ASP A 118 -17.89 -16.39 25.84
C ASP A 118 -18.41 -15.01 26.29
N ASP A 119 -18.75 -14.18 25.32
CA ASP A 119 -19.87 -13.22 25.32
C ASP A 119 -19.81 -12.48 23.98
N SER A 120 -20.66 -12.85 23.01
CA SER A 120 -21.06 -12.07 21.81
C SER A 120 -21.22 -12.87 20.49
N ARG A 121 -22.05 -13.91 20.46
CA ARG A 121 -22.28 -14.73 19.25
C ARG A 121 -22.52 -13.93 17.96
N GLU A 122 -23.24 -12.81 18.01
CA GLU A 122 -23.48 -11.92 16.85
C GLU A 122 -22.25 -11.08 16.45
N VAL A 123 -21.46 -10.61 17.43
CA VAL A 123 -20.21 -9.89 17.15
C VAL A 123 -19.16 -10.88 16.65
N PHE A 124 -19.14 -12.10 17.19
CA PHE A 124 -18.28 -13.19 16.76
C PHE A 124 -18.59 -13.61 15.32
N GLU A 125 -19.85 -13.83 14.95
CA GLU A 125 -20.27 -14.14 13.58
C GLU A 125 -19.92 -13.00 12.61
N ARG A 126 -20.12 -11.74 13.01
CA ARG A 126 -19.75 -10.57 12.20
C ARG A 126 -18.23 -10.45 12.04
N GLN A 127 -17.46 -10.68 13.10
CA GLN A 127 -16.00 -10.66 13.05
C GLN A 127 -15.44 -11.84 12.25
N ALA A 128 -16.03 -13.03 12.35
CA ALA A 128 -15.66 -14.19 11.56
C ALA A 128 -15.91 -13.93 10.07
N ALA A 129 -17.08 -13.38 9.70
CA ALA A 129 -17.39 -12.99 8.33
C ALA A 129 -16.43 -11.89 7.80
N GLN A 130 -16.03 -10.93 8.65
CA GLN A 130 -15.04 -9.92 8.28
C GLN A 130 -13.64 -10.50 8.08
N ARG A 131 -13.21 -11.43 8.95
CA ARG A 131 -11.93 -12.15 8.79
C ARG A 131 -11.92 -12.95 7.51
N GLU A 132 -12.98 -13.71 7.23
CA GLU A 132 -13.10 -14.49 6.00
C GLU A 132 -13.08 -13.58 4.75
N ALA A 133 -13.82 -12.48 4.76
CA ALA A 133 -13.81 -11.53 3.65
C ALA A 133 -12.42 -10.92 3.43
N ARG A 134 -11.67 -10.65 4.50
CA ARG A 134 -10.30 -10.15 4.45
C ARG A 134 -9.34 -11.18 3.86
N GLU A 135 -9.41 -12.43 4.31
CA GLU A 135 -8.59 -13.54 3.78
C GLU A 135 -8.84 -13.74 2.28
N VAL A 136 -10.10 -13.71 1.85
CA VAL A 136 -10.46 -13.83 0.43
C VAL A 136 -9.92 -12.65 -0.39
N LEU A 137 -9.98 -11.44 0.17
CA LEU A 137 -9.41 -10.25 -0.48
C LEU A 137 -7.89 -10.35 -0.59
N GLU A 138 -7.20 -10.68 0.50
CA GLU A 138 -5.73 -10.86 0.52
C GLU A 138 -5.29 -11.95 -0.46
N TYR A 139 -5.98 -13.10 -0.46
CA TYR A 139 -5.78 -14.19 -1.41
C TYR A 139 -5.86 -13.72 -2.87
N ALA A 140 -6.86 -12.89 -3.19
CA ALA A 140 -7.07 -12.37 -4.53
C ALA A 140 -6.01 -11.33 -4.92
N LEU A 141 -5.66 -10.42 -4.01
CA LEU A 141 -4.63 -9.39 -4.22
C LEU A 141 -3.23 -9.99 -4.46
N ASP A 142 -2.91 -11.09 -3.77
CA ASP A 142 -1.63 -11.80 -3.89
C ASP A 142 -1.41 -12.55 -5.21
N ARG A 143 -2.47 -12.68 -6.01
CA ARG A 143 -2.45 -13.28 -7.35
C ARG A 143 -2.48 -12.23 -8.46
N LEU A 144 -2.60 -10.96 -8.11
CA LEU A 144 -2.51 -9.87 -9.06
C LEU A 144 -1.06 -9.49 -9.33
N SER A 145 -0.79 -9.01 -10.55
CA SER A 145 0.45 -8.31 -10.84
C SER A 145 0.59 -7.04 -9.97
N ALA A 146 1.81 -6.57 -9.74
CA ALA A 146 2.05 -5.33 -8.95
C ALA A 146 1.22 -4.15 -9.47
N ASP A 147 1.17 -3.98 -10.79
CA ASP A 147 0.33 -2.97 -11.44
C ASP A 147 -1.16 -3.13 -11.11
N ASP A 148 -1.67 -4.36 -11.16
CA ASP A 148 -3.08 -4.66 -10.91
C ASP A 148 -3.44 -4.48 -9.43
N ARG A 149 -2.58 -4.92 -8.51
CA ARG A 149 -2.75 -4.73 -7.06
C ARG A 149 -2.83 -3.26 -6.70
N MET A 150 -1.90 -2.45 -7.21
CA MET A 150 -1.90 -1.01 -6.95
C MET A 150 -3.15 -0.33 -7.50
N ILE A 151 -3.58 -0.68 -8.72
CA ILE A 151 -4.78 -0.10 -9.32
C ILE A 151 -6.04 -0.47 -8.54
N VAL A 152 -6.21 -1.74 -8.15
CA VAL A 152 -7.36 -2.16 -7.36
C VAL A 152 -7.38 -1.45 -6.02
N THR A 153 -6.24 -1.36 -5.34
CA THR A 153 -6.14 -0.71 -4.03
C THR A 153 -6.50 0.77 -4.16
N LEU A 154 -5.82 1.52 -5.02
CA LEU A 154 -6.01 2.97 -5.15
C LEU A 154 -7.41 3.35 -5.66
N VAL A 155 -7.97 2.64 -6.64
CA VAL A 155 -9.26 3.02 -7.23
C VAL A 155 -10.45 2.45 -6.45
N HIS A 156 -10.37 1.21 -5.98
CA HIS A 156 -11.52 0.51 -5.42
C HIS A 156 -11.53 0.44 -3.90
N LEU A 157 -10.37 0.33 -3.25
CA LEU A 157 -10.28 0.31 -1.79
C LEU A 157 -10.11 1.71 -1.21
N ASP A 158 -9.35 2.56 -1.91
CA ASP A 158 -9.07 3.93 -1.48
C ASP A 158 -10.05 4.95 -2.07
N GLY A 159 -10.82 4.56 -3.07
CA GLY A 159 -11.83 5.40 -3.70
C GLY A 159 -11.26 6.58 -4.50
N LEU A 160 -9.98 6.53 -4.87
CA LEU A 160 -9.35 7.60 -5.64
C LEU A 160 -9.90 7.64 -7.07
N SER A 161 -9.98 8.84 -7.62
CA SER A 161 -10.37 8.99 -9.02
C SER A 161 -9.29 8.43 -9.96
N VAL A 162 -9.70 8.15 -11.20
CA VAL A 162 -8.79 7.75 -12.28
C VAL A 162 -7.67 8.78 -12.47
N ARG A 163 -7.99 10.07 -12.34
CA ARG A 163 -7.02 11.16 -12.50
C ARG A 163 -6.01 11.18 -11.36
N GLU A 164 -6.47 11.12 -10.11
CA GLU A 164 -5.57 11.11 -8.95
C GLU A 164 -4.65 9.89 -8.96
N THR A 165 -5.21 8.72 -9.29
CA THR A 165 -4.43 7.48 -9.43
C THR A 165 -3.38 7.59 -10.54
N ALA A 166 -3.75 8.19 -11.68
CA ALA A 166 -2.83 8.44 -12.79
C ALA A 166 -1.67 9.35 -12.36
N ASP A 167 -1.97 10.44 -11.64
CA ASP A 167 -0.96 11.38 -11.15
C ASP A 167 -0.03 10.73 -10.12
N LEU A 168 -0.56 9.92 -9.19
CA LEU A 168 0.24 9.22 -8.18
C LEU A 168 1.18 8.18 -8.82
N LEU A 169 0.68 7.38 -9.76
CA LEU A 169 1.47 6.34 -10.42
C LEU A 169 2.35 6.85 -11.57
N GLY A 170 2.14 8.09 -12.04
CA GLY A 170 2.79 8.61 -13.24
C GLY A 170 2.32 7.93 -14.52
N TRP A 171 1.06 7.52 -14.58
CA TRP A 171 0.47 6.80 -15.70
C TRP A 171 -0.52 7.69 -16.47
N SER A 172 -0.93 7.26 -17.67
CA SER A 172 -2.04 7.92 -18.36
C SER A 172 -3.39 7.50 -17.75
N SER A 173 -4.36 8.42 -17.72
CA SER A 173 -5.73 8.12 -17.28
C SER A 173 -6.37 6.97 -18.07
N VAL A 174 -6.02 6.83 -19.35
CA VAL A 174 -6.47 5.71 -20.20
C VAL A 174 -5.91 4.38 -19.69
N ARG A 175 -4.60 4.32 -19.36
CA ARG A 175 -3.98 3.12 -18.78
C ARG A 175 -4.66 2.74 -17.47
N VAL A 176 -4.89 3.71 -16.58
CA VAL A 176 -5.57 3.48 -15.29
C VAL A 176 -6.99 2.94 -15.51
N LYS A 177 -7.80 3.58 -16.37
CA LYS A 177 -9.19 3.15 -16.63
C LYS A 177 -9.27 1.73 -17.19
N VAL A 178 -8.47 1.42 -18.22
CA VAL A 178 -8.46 0.09 -18.84
C VAL A 178 -8.00 -0.96 -17.84
N ARG A 179 -6.95 -0.65 -17.08
CA ARG A 179 -6.40 -1.60 -16.11
C ARG A 179 -7.36 -1.83 -14.96
N ALA A 180 -7.94 -0.79 -14.36
CA ALA A 180 -8.92 -0.92 -13.27
C ALA A 180 -10.09 -1.83 -13.65
N HIS A 181 -10.64 -1.65 -14.86
CA HIS A 181 -11.69 -2.54 -15.35
C HIS A 181 -11.23 -4.01 -15.42
N ARG A 182 -10.07 -4.27 -16.05
CA ARG A 182 -9.55 -5.63 -16.23
C ARG A 182 -9.16 -6.29 -14.91
N SER A 183 -8.47 -5.59 -14.02
CA SER A 183 -8.05 -6.08 -12.71
C SER A 183 -9.27 -6.43 -11.85
N ARG A 184 -10.34 -5.62 -11.90
CA ARG A 184 -11.61 -5.92 -11.22
C ARG A 184 -12.27 -7.20 -11.73
N GLN A 185 -12.32 -7.40 -13.06
CA GLN A 185 -12.91 -8.62 -13.62
C GLN A 185 -12.11 -9.88 -13.24
N ARG A 186 -10.77 -9.78 -13.25
CA ARG A 186 -9.90 -10.88 -12.79
C ARG A 186 -10.13 -11.21 -11.33
N MET A 187 -10.16 -10.18 -10.46
CA MET A 187 -10.38 -10.36 -9.03
C MET A 187 -11.75 -10.98 -8.75
N LYS A 188 -12.80 -10.50 -9.43
CA LYS A 188 -14.15 -11.09 -9.35
C LYS A 188 -14.16 -12.57 -9.73
N LYS A 189 -13.49 -12.93 -10.83
CA LYS A 189 -13.39 -14.33 -11.28
C LYS A 189 -12.69 -15.21 -10.23
N MET A 190 -11.53 -14.79 -9.73
CA MET A 190 -10.76 -15.54 -8.71
C MET A 190 -11.56 -15.74 -7.42
N ILE A 191 -12.28 -14.71 -6.97
CA ILE A 191 -13.13 -14.80 -5.77
C ILE A 191 -14.30 -15.77 -6.00
N MET A 192 -14.96 -15.71 -7.17
CA MET A 192 -16.06 -16.63 -7.49
C MET A 192 -15.61 -18.08 -7.53
N GLU A 193 -14.45 -18.36 -8.13
CA GLU A 193 -13.86 -19.70 -8.19
C GLU A 193 -13.53 -20.22 -6.78
N LEU A 194 -12.91 -19.39 -5.93
CA LEU A 194 -12.57 -19.75 -4.54
C LEU A 194 -13.81 -20.06 -3.69
N VAL A 195 -14.88 -19.25 -3.83
CA VAL A 195 -16.14 -19.46 -3.10
C VAL A 195 -16.81 -20.75 -3.53
N GLU A 196 -16.79 -21.08 -4.82
CA GLU A 196 -17.36 -22.33 -5.34
C GLU A 196 -16.57 -23.55 -4.85
N GLU A 197 -15.24 -23.47 -4.81
CA GLU A 197 -14.37 -24.53 -4.26
C GLU A 197 -14.62 -24.77 -2.76
N ARG A 198 -14.76 -23.70 -1.96
CA ARG A 198 -15.10 -23.80 -0.53
C ARG A 198 -16.47 -24.41 -0.30
N ARG A 199 -17.45 -24.16 -1.18
CA ARG A 199 -18.78 -24.75 -1.07
C ARG A 199 -18.76 -26.26 -1.30
N LYS A 200 -18.06 -26.71 -2.34
CA LYS A 200 -17.92 -28.15 -2.67
C LYS A 200 -17.23 -28.95 -1.57
N THR A 201 -16.15 -28.41 -1.00
CA THR A 201 -15.41 -29.04 0.10
C THR A 201 -16.21 -29.11 1.41
N SER A 202 -17.17 -28.20 1.62
CA SER A 202 -18.08 -28.24 2.77
C SER A 202 -19.19 -29.29 2.62
N ASP A 203 -19.65 -29.54 1.39
CA ASP A 203 -20.70 -30.54 1.10
C ASP A 203 -20.16 -31.99 1.14
N GLU A 204 -18.89 -32.22 0.80
CA GLU A 204 -18.26 -33.56 0.80
C GLU A 204 -17.85 -34.06 2.20
N GLY A 205 -17.66 -33.17 3.18
CA GLY A 205 -17.27 -33.53 4.56
C GLY A 205 -18.42 -33.90 5.51
N THR A 206 -19.67 -33.89 5.03
CA THR A 206 -20.88 -34.15 5.84
C THR A 206 -21.58 -35.48 5.46
N SER A 207 -20.98 -36.30 4.59
CA SER A 207 -21.49 -37.64 4.22
C SER A 207 -20.68 -38.77 4.85
#